data_AF-A0A9X0D053-F1
#
_entry.id   AF-A0A9X0D053-F1
#
_cell.length_a   1.000
_cell.length_b   1.000
_cell.length_c   1.000
_cell.angle_alpha   90.00
_cell.angle_beta   90.00
_cell.angle_gamma   90.00
#
_symmetry.space_group_name_H-M   'P 1'
#
loop_
_entity.id
_entity.type
_entity.pdbx_description
1 polymer ?
#
loop_
_entity_poly.entity_id
_entity_poly.type
_entity_poly.pdbx_seq_one_letter_code
_entity_poly.pdbx_strand_id
1 'polypeptide(L)'
;MNQGNTTEANQGTGNGQDDVDAILSQHRFHKAHEGIISALWHLIKERTSDGVEEEALFNGELQSSRFLYEGYKTSRFVGKICLQDGGQGTGTMVSKRLLLTALHVFKFCKKGEVRFERIDPHSSVYQMKEVIFTLEPGTFFMPHPDSTLDIALIAVSEKSLDGNSRLSDVGYCKRVISSERPGTRVNIIQYPLNSNQMVVLRQNQLLHSDERFLKLFDNAFVEHHRYKLHRDAAKKRWFSSPEKKNFSLQCRHPGWIFGSPCFDDFWNLTGIHLRAVPFQVKKKPDAFKYIANEGVKIDVVIEWAKNELGKNASYDREELGELFGGNL
;
A
#
# COMPACT_ATOMS: atom_id res chain seq x y z
N MET A 1 -28.50 -88.30 51.42
CA MET A 1 -29.36 -88.30 50.21
C MET A 1 -29.04 -87.05 49.40
N ASN A 2 -28.77 -87.23 48.09
CA ASN A 2 -28.81 -86.30 46.93
C ASN A 2 -28.56 -84.79 47.11
N GLN A 3 -27.98 -84.03 46.18
CA GLN A 3 -27.15 -84.18 44.96
C GLN A 3 -26.89 -82.70 44.51
N GLY A 4 -25.70 -82.41 43.97
CA GLY A 4 -25.41 -81.42 42.90
C GLY A 4 -25.82 -79.93 42.99
N ASN A 5 -24.83 -79.03 42.82
CA ASN A 5 -24.79 -77.93 41.82
C ASN A 5 -23.59 -76.99 42.09
N THR A 6 -22.54 -77.00 41.25
CA THR A 6 -22.27 -76.16 40.06
C THR A 6 -21.97 -74.68 40.34
N THR A 7 -20.74 -74.32 39.97
CA THR A 7 -20.12 -73.02 39.71
C THR A 7 -21.01 -71.99 39.00
N GLU A 8 -21.04 -70.77 39.52
CA GLU A 8 -21.18 -69.54 38.74
C GLU A 8 -20.12 -68.53 39.16
N ALA A 9 -19.32 -68.11 38.18
CA ALA A 9 -18.36 -67.04 38.27
C ALA A 9 -19.09 -65.70 38.30
N ASN A 10 -18.75 -64.83 39.26
CA ASN A 10 -19.17 -63.44 39.21
C ASN A 10 -18.01 -62.59 38.64
N GLN A 11 -18.08 -62.34 37.34
CA GLN A 11 -17.35 -61.25 36.69
C GLN A 11 -18.18 -59.97 36.81
N GLY A 12 -17.54 -58.88 37.23
CA GLY A 12 -18.10 -57.52 37.29
C GLY A 12 -17.73 -56.88 38.64
N THR A 13 -17.10 -55.72 38.75
CA THR A 13 -17.10 -54.55 37.86
C THR A 13 -15.81 -53.73 38.11
N GLY A 14 -14.83 -53.81 37.20
CA GLY A 14 -13.59 -53.04 37.27
C GLY A 14 -13.48 -51.86 36.31
N ASN A 15 -14.46 -51.66 35.40
CA ASN A 15 -14.32 -50.67 34.31
C ASN A 15 -14.94 -49.30 34.60
N GLY A 16 -15.74 -49.14 35.66
CA GLY A 16 -16.46 -47.88 35.89
C GLY A 16 -15.60 -46.76 36.48
N GLN A 17 -14.57 -47.10 37.26
CA GLN A 17 -13.73 -46.11 37.93
C GLN A 17 -12.68 -45.53 36.98
N ASP A 18 -12.06 -46.39 36.16
CA ASP A 18 -11.03 -46.01 35.19
C ASP A 18 -11.59 -45.14 34.05
N ASP A 19 -12.82 -45.42 33.59
CA ASP A 19 -13.50 -44.60 32.58
C ASP A 19 -13.92 -43.23 33.14
N VAL A 20 -14.34 -43.16 34.40
CA VAL A 20 -14.71 -41.88 35.07
C VAL A 20 -13.47 -41.03 35.34
N ASP A 21 -12.35 -41.65 35.77
CA ASP A 21 -11.08 -40.95 35.97
C ASP A 21 -10.46 -40.52 34.63
N ALA A 22 -10.61 -41.30 33.56
CA ALA A 22 -10.22 -40.92 32.21
C ALA A 22 -11.04 -39.72 31.69
N ILE A 23 -12.37 -39.72 31.87
CA ILE A 23 -13.25 -38.61 31.50
C ILE A 23 -12.94 -37.36 32.33
N LEU A 24 -12.75 -37.50 33.66
CA LEU A 24 -12.38 -36.40 34.54
C LEU A 24 -10.99 -35.84 34.21
N SER A 25 -10.03 -36.69 33.83
CA SER A 25 -8.70 -36.27 33.40
C SER A 25 -8.77 -35.49 32.08
N GLN A 26 -9.52 -35.96 31.08
CA GLN A 26 -9.73 -35.24 29.81
C GLN A 26 -10.46 -33.92 30.02
N HIS A 27 -11.46 -33.88 30.92
CA HIS A 27 -12.19 -32.65 31.24
C HIS A 27 -11.34 -31.64 32.01
N ARG A 28 -10.45 -32.11 32.91
CA ARG A 28 -9.44 -31.27 33.58
C ARG A 28 -8.37 -30.78 32.61
N PHE A 29 -7.94 -31.62 31.67
CA PHE A 29 -6.98 -31.27 30.62
C PHE A 29 -7.58 -30.19 29.70
N HIS A 30 -8.83 -30.35 29.28
CA HIS A 30 -9.56 -29.38 28.47
C HIS A 30 -9.78 -28.04 29.22
N LYS A 31 -10.20 -28.06 30.49
CA LYS A 31 -10.34 -26.84 31.30
C LYS A 31 -9.00 -26.14 31.57
N ALA A 32 -7.92 -26.89 31.77
CA ALA A 32 -6.59 -26.31 31.92
C ALA A 32 -6.12 -25.64 30.62
N HIS A 33 -6.40 -26.25 29.47
CA HIS A 33 -6.11 -25.66 28.16
C HIS A 33 -6.94 -24.41 27.87
N GLU A 34 -8.24 -24.42 28.16
CA GLU A 34 -9.09 -23.22 28.06
C GLU A 34 -8.60 -22.10 28.98
N GLY A 35 -8.14 -22.43 30.19
CA GLY A 35 -7.52 -21.48 31.12
C GLY A 35 -6.21 -20.89 30.57
N ILE A 36 -5.35 -21.71 29.95
CA ILE A 36 -4.09 -21.28 29.33
C ILE A 36 -4.37 -20.40 28.10
N ILE A 37 -5.32 -20.81 27.24
CA ILE A 37 -5.72 -20.05 26.06
C ILE A 37 -6.35 -18.72 26.47
N SER A 38 -7.24 -18.72 27.47
CA SER A 38 -7.82 -17.50 28.04
C SER A 38 -6.76 -16.57 28.63
N ALA A 39 -5.80 -17.10 29.40
CA ALA A 39 -4.70 -16.32 29.95
C ALA A 39 -3.78 -15.75 28.86
N LEU A 40 -3.48 -16.53 27.81
CA LEU A 40 -2.75 -16.06 26.63
C LEU A 40 -3.51 -14.95 25.90
N TRP A 41 -4.82 -15.11 25.71
CA TRP A 41 -5.67 -14.06 25.14
C TRP A 41 -5.67 -12.80 25.99
N HIS A 42 -5.74 -12.93 27.32
CA HIS A 42 -5.65 -11.80 28.24
C HIS A 42 -4.30 -11.10 28.18
N LEU A 43 -3.18 -11.83 28.18
CA LEU A 43 -1.83 -11.28 28.02
C LEU A 43 -1.62 -10.60 26.67
N ILE A 44 -2.13 -11.19 25.58
CA ILE A 44 -2.09 -10.59 24.24
C ILE A 44 -2.93 -9.31 24.25
N LYS A 45 -4.12 -9.33 24.85
CA LYS A 45 -5.04 -8.20 24.92
C LYS A 45 -4.51 -7.06 25.77
N GLU A 46 -3.91 -7.34 26.92
CA GLU A 46 -3.25 -6.37 27.80
C GLU A 46 -2.03 -5.76 27.11
N ARG A 47 -1.17 -6.58 26.50
CA ARG A 47 -0.01 -6.06 25.75
C ARG A 47 -0.42 -5.24 24.52
N THR A 48 -1.55 -5.58 23.88
CA THR A 48 -2.10 -4.76 22.79
C THR A 48 -2.79 -3.50 23.30
N SER A 49 -3.46 -3.51 24.46
CA SER A 49 -4.04 -2.29 25.04
C SER A 49 -2.96 -1.32 25.52
N ASP A 50 -1.92 -1.80 26.19
CA ASP A 50 -0.81 -0.97 26.66
C ASP A 50 -0.06 -0.35 25.46
N GLY A 51 0.15 -1.14 24.39
CA GLY A 51 0.74 -0.64 23.15
C GLY A 51 -0.15 0.37 22.42
N VAL A 52 -1.47 0.23 22.49
CA VAL A 52 -2.44 1.20 21.91
C VAL A 52 -2.48 2.50 22.73
N GLU A 53 -2.37 2.43 24.05
CA GLU A 53 -2.27 3.61 24.91
C GLU A 53 -0.94 4.34 24.69
N GLU A 54 0.17 3.61 24.58
CA GLU A 54 1.47 4.20 24.24
C GLU A 54 1.47 4.83 22.85
N GLU A 55 0.91 4.14 21.85
CA GLU A 55 0.73 4.69 20.51
C GLU A 55 -0.16 5.96 20.54
N ALA A 56 -1.22 5.98 21.34
CA ALA A 56 -2.09 7.14 21.52
C ALA A 56 -1.37 8.34 22.17
N LEU A 57 -0.43 8.11 23.11
CA LEU A 57 0.39 9.17 23.70
C LEU A 57 1.23 9.92 22.65
N PHE A 58 1.62 9.24 21.58
CA PHE A 58 2.39 9.82 20.49
C PHE A 58 1.54 10.11 19.24
N ASN A 59 0.22 10.33 19.39
CA ASN A 59 -0.70 10.62 18.28
C ASN A 59 -0.71 9.57 17.16
N GLY A 60 -0.43 8.32 17.49
CA GLY A 60 -0.24 7.27 16.50
C GLY A 60 1.12 7.30 15.80
N GLU A 61 2.04 8.18 16.14
CA GLU A 61 3.29 8.34 15.37
C GLU A 61 4.40 7.36 15.75
N LEU A 62 4.14 6.43 16.67
CA LEU A 62 5.09 5.34 16.92
C LEU A 62 5.29 4.51 15.65
N GLN A 63 6.54 4.18 15.37
CA GLN A 63 6.88 3.24 14.33
C GLN A 63 8.24 2.60 14.61
N SER A 64 8.40 1.36 14.17
CA SER A 64 9.69 0.67 14.23
C SER A 64 10.78 1.50 13.54
N SER A 65 11.95 1.61 14.16
CA SER A 65 13.13 2.22 13.52
C SER A 65 13.47 1.57 12.17
N ARG A 66 13.09 0.30 11.98
CA ARG A 66 13.18 -0.43 10.70
C ARG A 66 12.45 0.29 9.56
N PHE A 67 11.38 1.02 9.85
CA PHE A 67 10.61 1.77 8.85
C PHE A 67 11.48 2.75 8.06
N LEU A 68 12.41 3.45 8.71
CA LEU A 68 13.30 4.38 8.03
C LEU A 68 14.29 3.65 7.11
N TYR A 69 14.82 2.52 7.56
CA TYR A 69 15.75 1.71 6.78
C TYR A 69 15.10 1.06 5.56
N GLU A 70 13.90 0.50 5.72
CA GLU A 70 13.14 -0.05 4.59
C GLU A 70 12.63 1.05 3.66
N GLY A 71 12.29 2.22 4.19
CA GLY A 71 11.94 3.40 3.40
C GLY A 71 13.10 3.86 2.51
N TYR A 72 14.32 3.91 3.06
CA TYR A 72 15.52 4.18 2.28
C TYR A 72 15.71 3.16 1.16
N LYS A 73 15.54 1.85 1.43
CA LYS A 73 15.64 0.83 0.38
C LYS A 73 14.60 1.02 -0.71
N THR A 74 13.37 1.31 -0.32
CA THR A 74 12.25 1.53 -1.22
C THR A 74 12.45 2.75 -2.10
N SER A 75 12.98 3.84 -1.55
CA SER A 75 13.19 5.09 -2.27
C SER A 75 14.16 4.94 -3.45
N ARG A 76 15.09 3.98 -3.41
CA ARG A 76 16.09 3.75 -4.45
C ARG A 76 15.49 3.43 -5.81
N PHE A 77 14.37 2.72 -5.84
CA PHE A 77 13.73 2.28 -7.09
C PHE A 77 12.55 3.17 -7.52
N VAL A 78 12.38 4.31 -6.87
CA VAL A 78 11.45 5.36 -7.29
C VAL A 78 12.25 6.43 -8.04
N GLY A 79 11.88 6.69 -9.28
CA GLY A 79 12.64 7.53 -10.19
C GLY A 79 11.84 8.72 -10.72
N LYS A 80 12.56 9.80 -11.03
CA LYS A 80 12.04 10.99 -11.69
C LYS A 80 12.10 10.79 -13.20
N ILE A 81 10.96 10.85 -13.86
CA ILE A 81 10.87 10.77 -15.32
C ILE A 81 11.09 12.17 -15.90
N CYS A 82 11.95 12.27 -16.91
CA CYS A 82 12.23 13.48 -17.67
C CYS A 82 12.14 13.18 -19.17
N LEU A 83 11.14 13.73 -19.84
CA LEU A 83 10.92 13.53 -21.27
C LEU A 83 11.56 14.65 -22.09
N GLN A 84 11.87 14.35 -23.35
CA GLN A 84 12.51 15.30 -24.26
C GLN A 84 11.65 16.53 -24.59
N ASP A 85 10.32 16.42 -24.46
CA ASP A 85 9.37 17.52 -24.65
C ASP A 85 9.16 18.36 -23.37
N GLY A 86 9.94 18.10 -22.31
CA GLY A 86 9.80 18.74 -21.01
C GLY A 86 8.74 18.08 -20.11
N GLY A 87 8.10 16.99 -20.55
CA GLY A 87 7.21 16.19 -19.72
C GLY A 87 7.95 15.59 -18.51
N GLN A 88 7.27 15.55 -17.37
CA GLN A 88 7.85 15.09 -16.10
C GLN A 88 6.85 14.23 -15.34
N GLY A 89 7.36 13.32 -14.53
CA GLY A 89 6.54 12.46 -13.69
C GLY A 89 7.36 11.67 -12.68
N THR A 90 6.67 10.88 -11.86
CA THR A 90 7.31 9.90 -10.97
C THR A 90 7.03 8.50 -11.51
N GLY A 91 8.00 7.59 -11.40
CA GLY A 91 7.81 6.18 -11.72
C GLY A 91 8.44 5.27 -10.67
N THR A 92 8.05 4.00 -10.67
CA THR A 92 8.59 2.98 -9.77
C THR A 92 8.97 1.73 -10.53
N MET A 93 10.17 1.21 -10.29
CA MET A 93 10.58 -0.07 -10.86
C MET A 93 9.79 -1.19 -10.19
N VAL A 94 9.13 -2.00 -11.01
CA VAL A 94 8.27 -3.11 -10.57
C VAL A 94 8.75 -4.47 -11.07
N SER A 95 9.73 -4.48 -11.97
CA SER A 95 10.54 -5.66 -12.33
C SER A 95 11.99 -5.22 -12.62
N LYS A 96 12.85 -6.14 -13.07
CA LYS A 96 14.25 -5.79 -13.43
C LYS A 96 14.35 -4.65 -14.45
N ARG A 97 13.38 -4.53 -15.36
CA ARG A 97 13.41 -3.56 -16.47
C ARG A 97 12.14 -2.75 -16.65
N LEU A 98 11.04 -3.08 -15.97
CA LEU A 98 9.77 -2.36 -16.13
C LEU A 98 9.58 -1.30 -15.05
N LEU A 99 9.29 -0.08 -15.50
CA LEU A 99 8.88 1.06 -14.70
C LEU A 99 7.36 1.26 -14.85
N LEU A 100 6.66 1.34 -13.72
CA LEU A 100 5.25 1.68 -13.64
C LEU A 100 5.10 3.19 -13.36
N THR A 101 4.22 3.85 -14.10
CA THR A 101 3.94 5.29 -13.96
C THR A 101 2.56 5.65 -14.53
N ALA A 102 2.20 6.93 -14.48
CA ALA A 102 0.97 7.44 -15.08
C ALA A 102 1.09 7.61 -16.60
N LEU A 103 0.06 7.20 -17.35
CA LEU A 103 0.07 7.21 -18.81
C LEU A 103 0.18 8.63 -19.38
N HIS A 104 -0.53 9.60 -18.80
CA HIS A 104 -0.50 10.98 -19.30
C HIS A 104 0.88 11.64 -19.23
N VAL A 105 1.83 11.10 -18.47
CA VAL A 105 3.24 11.55 -18.52
C VAL A 105 3.71 11.50 -19.97
N PHE A 106 3.30 10.50 -20.74
CA PHE A 106 3.72 10.24 -22.12
C PHE A 106 2.77 10.76 -23.20
N LYS A 107 2.04 11.84 -22.94
CA LYS A 107 1.02 12.38 -23.88
C LYS A 107 1.54 12.65 -25.29
N PHE A 108 2.72 13.25 -25.41
CA PHE A 108 3.28 13.69 -26.70
C PHE A 108 4.65 13.07 -26.99
N CYS A 109 5.41 12.74 -25.94
CA CYS A 109 6.71 12.10 -26.07
C CYS A 109 6.80 10.84 -25.22
N LYS A 110 7.47 9.82 -25.75
CA LYS A 110 7.84 8.60 -25.00
C LYS A 110 9.34 8.47 -24.79
N LYS A 111 10.12 9.31 -25.46
CA LYS A 111 11.58 9.35 -25.34
C LYS A 111 11.97 10.24 -24.19
N GLY A 112 12.86 9.72 -23.36
CA GLY A 112 13.31 10.43 -22.19
C GLY A 112 14.20 9.56 -21.33
N GLU A 113 14.30 9.97 -20.09
CA GLU A 113 15.18 9.39 -19.09
C GLU A 113 14.40 9.18 -17.79
N VAL A 114 14.88 8.26 -16.98
CA VAL A 114 14.52 8.14 -15.57
C VAL A 114 15.76 8.34 -14.72
N ARG A 115 15.62 9.15 -13.67
CA ARG A 115 16.71 9.54 -12.77
C ARG A 115 16.43 8.99 -11.38
N PHE A 116 17.37 8.20 -10.85
CA PHE A 116 17.29 7.66 -9.51
C PHE A 116 18.28 8.38 -8.60
N GLU A 117 17.83 8.82 -7.44
CA GLU A 117 18.71 9.43 -6.45
C GLU A 117 19.54 8.36 -5.75
N ARG A 118 20.83 8.64 -5.57
CA ARG A 118 21.77 7.82 -4.81
C ARG A 118 22.35 8.65 -3.69
N ILE A 119 22.18 8.12 -2.49
CA ILE A 119 22.78 8.63 -1.27
C ILE A 119 23.68 7.52 -0.74
N ASP A 120 24.93 7.88 -0.41
CA ASP A 120 25.85 7.01 0.32
C ASP A 120 25.60 7.19 1.82
N PRO A 121 25.02 6.20 2.52
CA PRO A 121 24.72 6.32 3.94
C PRO A 121 25.97 6.30 4.82
N HIS A 122 27.14 5.95 4.28
CA HIS A 122 28.41 5.91 5.01
C HIS A 122 29.25 7.18 4.83
N SER A 123 28.85 8.07 3.92
CA SER A 123 29.53 9.35 3.71
C SER A 123 29.24 10.30 4.87
N SER A 124 30.29 10.92 5.42
CA SER A 124 30.15 11.98 6.43
C SER A 124 29.62 13.30 5.84
N VAL A 125 29.61 13.43 4.52
CA VAL A 125 29.06 14.57 3.79
C VAL A 125 27.85 14.10 3.00
N TYR A 126 26.70 14.74 3.22
CA TYR A 126 25.52 14.51 2.40
C TYR A 126 25.82 14.94 0.96
N GLN A 127 25.96 13.95 0.07
CA GLN A 127 26.11 14.16 -1.36
C GLN A 127 25.07 13.32 -2.07
N MET A 128 23.99 13.98 -2.49
CA MET A 128 23.03 13.38 -3.39
C MET A 128 23.62 13.34 -4.80
N LYS A 129 23.55 12.17 -5.44
CA LYS A 129 23.89 11.96 -6.84
C LYS A 129 22.68 11.42 -7.59
N GLU A 130 22.59 11.66 -8.88
CA GLU A 130 21.61 11.00 -9.76
C GLU A 130 22.32 9.95 -10.60
N VAL A 131 21.67 8.81 -10.80
CA VAL A 131 22.01 7.87 -11.88
C VAL A 131 20.87 7.90 -12.89
N ILE A 132 21.24 8.09 -14.14
CA ILE A 132 20.31 8.36 -15.23
C ILE A 132 20.26 7.14 -16.14
N PHE A 133 19.05 6.67 -16.45
CA PHE A 133 18.82 5.58 -17.39
C PHE A 133 17.89 6.06 -18.50
N THR A 134 18.02 5.48 -19.68
CA THR A 134 17.17 5.79 -20.83
C THR A 134 15.85 5.03 -20.72
N LEU A 135 14.75 5.70 -21.04
CA LEU A 135 13.47 5.04 -21.28
C LEU A 135 13.47 4.40 -22.66
N GLU A 136 13.10 3.13 -22.75
CA GLU A 136 13.17 2.32 -23.97
C GLU A 136 11.78 1.90 -24.47
N PRO A 137 10.93 2.85 -24.90
CA PRO A 137 9.57 2.53 -25.36
C PRO A 137 9.53 1.66 -26.62
N GLY A 138 10.65 1.58 -27.36
CA GLY A 138 10.80 0.66 -28.49
C GLY A 138 11.08 -0.78 -28.08
N THR A 139 11.63 -1.00 -26.88
CA THR A 139 11.80 -2.32 -26.26
C THR A 139 10.47 -2.77 -25.65
N PHE A 140 9.90 -1.94 -24.77
CA PHE A 140 8.63 -2.23 -24.12
C PHE A 140 7.90 -0.94 -23.77
N PHE A 141 6.65 -0.83 -24.21
CA PHE A 141 5.72 0.18 -23.74
C PHE A 141 4.30 -0.38 -23.81
N MET A 142 3.65 -0.48 -22.64
CA MET A 142 2.33 -1.05 -22.51
C MET A 142 1.45 -0.09 -21.71
N PRO A 143 0.61 0.73 -22.37
CA PRO A 143 -0.42 1.51 -21.68
C PRO A 143 -1.59 0.60 -21.31
N HIS A 144 -2.25 0.86 -20.18
CA HIS A 144 -3.47 0.13 -19.85
C HIS A 144 -4.58 0.44 -20.88
N PRO A 145 -5.34 -0.57 -21.37
CA PRO A 145 -6.35 -0.37 -22.41
C PRO A 145 -7.50 0.55 -21.99
N ASP A 146 -7.91 0.47 -20.72
CA ASP A 146 -8.79 1.46 -20.10
C ASP A 146 -8.00 2.72 -19.73
N SER A 147 -8.12 3.76 -20.57
CA SER A 147 -7.43 5.04 -20.38
C SER A 147 -7.89 5.81 -19.14
N THR A 148 -9.01 5.43 -18.52
CA THR A 148 -9.47 6.05 -17.27
C THR A 148 -8.61 5.69 -16.07
N LEU A 149 -7.88 4.56 -16.14
CA LEU A 149 -6.90 4.17 -15.14
C LEU A 149 -5.58 4.91 -15.28
N ASP A 150 -5.26 5.46 -16.46
CA ASP A 150 -4.13 6.37 -16.65
C ASP A 150 -2.80 5.81 -16.14
N ILE A 151 -2.51 4.53 -16.39
CA ILE A 151 -1.26 3.85 -16.03
C ILE A 151 -0.57 3.27 -17.26
N ALA A 152 0.77 3.15 -17.19
CA ALA A 152 1.58 2.52 -18.20
C ALA A 152 2.80 1.82 -17.59
N LEU A 153 3.25 0.76 -18.27
CA LEU A 153 4.53 0.10 -18.05
C LEU A 153 5.47 0.46 -19.21
N ILE A 154 6.73 0.79 -18.89
CA ILE A 154 7.76 1.14 -19.87
C ILE A 154 9.10 0.48 -19.51
N ALA A 155 9.84 0.02 -20.52
CA ALA A 155 11.19 -0.50 -20.31
C ALA A 155 12.19 0.60 -19.98
N VAL A 156 13.18 0.24 -19.18
CA VAL A 156 14.34 1.06 -18.83
C VAL A 156 15.62 0.33 -19.26
N SER A 157 16.59 1.10 -19.76
CA SER A 157 17.89 0.58 -20.17
C SER A 157 18.60 -0.14 -19.02
N GLU A 158 19.27 -1.26 -19.30
CA GLU A 158 19.97 -2.03 -18.24
C GLU A 158 21.20 -1.31 -17.69
N LYS A 159 21.79 -0.41 -18.47
CA LYS A 159 22.94 0.41 -18.10
C LYS A 159 22.54 1.88 -18.04
N SER A 160 23.19 2.61 -17.16
CA SER A 160 23.05 4.05 -17.07
C SER A 160 23.58 4.73 -18.33
N LEU A 161 23.16 5.98 -18.54
CA LEU A 161 23.53 6.81 -19.69
C LEU A 161 25.06 6.97 -19.81
N ASP A 162 25.77 7.03 -18.68
CA ASP A 162 27.23 7.10 -18.62
C ASP A 162 27.93 5.73 -18.65
N GLY A 163 27.16 4.63 -18.64
CA GLY A 163 27.64 3.25 -18.66
C GLY A 163 28.22 2.73 -17.33
N ASN A 164 28.27 3.54 -16.27
CA ASN A 164 28.98 3.22 -15.03
C ASN A 164 28.14 2.45 -14.00
N SER A 165 26.82 2.42 -14.15
CA SER A 165 25.90 1.78 -13.22
C SER A 165 24.98 0.81 -13.94
N ARG A 166 24.55 -0.25 -13.25
CA ARG A 166 23.54 -1.19 -13.76
C ARG A 166 22.20 -0.91 -13.12
N LEU A 167 21.11 -1.14 -13.86
CA LEU A 167 19.75 -1.01 -13.33
C LEU A 167 19.49 -2.02 -12.21
N SER A 168 20.18 -3.17 -12.23
CA SER A 168 20.18 -4.14 -11.12
C SER A 168 20.65 -3.53 -9.79
N ASP A 169 21.49 -2.49 -9.83
CA ASP A 169 21.98 -1.82 -8.63
C ASP A 169 20.89 -0.95 -8.02
N VAL A 170 19.98 -0.40 -8.83
CA VAL A 170 18.79 0.36 -8.40
C VAL A 170 17.79 -0.57 -7.70
N GLY A 171 17.55 -1.75 -8.29
CA GLY A 171 16.57 -2.72 -7.81
C GLY A 171 15.15 -2.38 -8.21
N TYR A 172 14.18 -3.09 -7.63
CA TYR A 172 12.75 -2.93 -7.92
C TYR A 172 11.90 -3.38 -6.74
N CYS A 173 10.63 -2.97 -6.75
CA CYS A 173 9.66 -3.33 -5.73
C CYS A 173 9.30 -4.82 -5.80
N LYS A 174 9.76 -5.60 -4.81
CA LYS A 174 9.42 -7.04 -4.67
C LYS A 174 8.18 -7.31 -3.82
N ARG A 175 7.74 -6.31 -3.06
CA ARG A 175 6.72 -6.46 -2.03
C ARG A 175 5.46 -5.77 -2.51
N VAL A 176 4.62 -6.53 -3.19
CA VAL A 176 3.37 -6.04 -3.76
C VAL A 176 2.22 -6.76 -3.06
N ILE A 177 1.36 -6.01 -2.36
CA ILE A 177 0.26 -6.59 -1.58
C ILE A 177 -1.07 -5.94 -1.97
N SER A 178 -2.09 -6.80 -2.07
CA SER A 178 -3.41 -6.48 -2.60
C SER A 178 -4.39 -5.89 -1.58
N SER A 179 -4.20 -6.24 -0.31
CA SER A 179 -5.21 -5.99 0.71
C SER A 179 -4.84 -4.81 1.59
N GLU A 180 -5.54 -3.71 1.39
CA GLU A 180 -5.51 -2.54 2.26
C GLU A 180 -6.86 -2.39 2.97
N ARG A 181 -6.85 -2.15 4.27
CA ARG A 181 -8.08 -1.86 5.03
C ARG A 181 -8.26 -0.34 5.12
N PRO A 182 -9.50 0.19 5.10
CA PRO A 182 -9.72 1.58 5.46
C PRO A 182 -9.07 1.91 6.82
N GLY A 183 -8.35 3.04 6.89
CA GLY A 183 -7.51 3.44 8.01
C GLY A 183 -6.04 3.07 7.88
N THR A 184 -5.65 2.20 6.92
CA THR A 184 -4.23 1.91 6.64
C THR A 184 -3.52 3.20 6.26
N ARG A 185 -2.35 3.43 6.87
CA ARG A 185 -1.49 4.57 6.53
C ARG A 185 -0.76 4.30 5.23
N VAL A 186 -0.65 5.35 4.44
CA VAL A 186 -0.05 5.30 3.11
C VAL A 186 1.07 6.33 3.00
N ASN A 187 2.24 5.86 2.62
CA ASN A 187 3.44 6.64 2.40
C ASN A 187 3.61 6.84 0.88
N ILE A 188 3.96 8.05 0.45
CA ILE A 188 4.10 8.37 -0.99
C ILE A 188 5.51 8.93 -1.23
N ILE A 189 6.23 8.35 -2.18
CA ILE A 189 7.53 8.87 -2.63
C ILE A 189 7.35 9.54 -3.99
N GLN A 190 7.82 10.78 -4.13
CA GLN A 190 7.55 11.60 -5.30
C GLN A 190 8.61 12.67 -5.53
N TYR A 191 8.57 13.31 -6.71
CA TYR A 191 9.44 14.43 -7.07
C TYR A 191 8.63 15.72 -7.24
N PRO A 192 8.23 16.39 -6.15
CA PRO A 192 7.36 17.55 -6.25
C PRO A 192 8.08 18.71 -6.93
N LEU A 193 7.40 19.44 -7.81
CA LEU A 193 7.94 20.63 -8.50
C LEU A 193 9.25 20.35 -9.26
N ASN A 194 9.48 19.11 -9.72
CA ASN A 194 10.74 18.69 -10.33
C ASN A 194 11.97 18.85 -9.39
N SER A 195 11.74 18.83 -8.09
CA SER A 195 12.76 18.94 -7.06
C SER A 195 13.43 17.59 -6.77
N ASN A 196 14.10 17.50 -5.62
CA ASN A 196 14.61 16.25 -5.08
C ASN A 196 13.47 15.33 -4.65
N GLN A 197 13.79 14.05 -4.45
CA GLN A 197 12.89 13.03 -3.96
C GLN A 197 12.40 13.41 -2.56
N MET A 198 11.08 13.38 -2.39
CA MET A 198 10.42 13.69 -1.12
C MET A 198 9.48 12.54 -0.76
N VAL A 199 9.33 12.31 0.54
CA VAL A 199 8.41 11.31 1.08
C VAL A 199 7.31 12.00 1.89
N VAL A 200 6.06 11.60 1.65
CA VAL A 200 4.92 11.97 2.49
C VAL A 200 4.69 10.83 3.48
N LEU A 201 4.68 11.18 4.78
CA LEU A 201 4.54 10.24 5.90
C LEU A 201 3.29 10.58 6.74
N ARG A 202 2.70 9.55 7.35
CA ARG A 202 1.74 9.57 8.48
C ARG A 202 0.37 10.20 8.29
N GLN A 203 0.26 11.34 7.61
CA GLN A 203 -0.99 12.06 7.39
C GLN A 203 -1.63 11.68 6.04
N ASN A 204 -1.47 10.44 5.61
CA ASN A 204 -2.16 9.89 4.45
C ASN A 204 -2.71 8.54 4.89
N GLN A 205 -4.03 8.41 4.86
CA GLN A 205 -4.73 7.18 5.19
C GLN A 205 -5.67 6.79 4.05
N LEU A 206 -5.79 5.49 3.81
CA LEU A 206 -6.81 4.96 2.94
C LEU A 206 -8.18 5.17 3.59
N LEU A 207 -8.98 6.09 3.08
CA LEU A 207 -10.34 6.29 3.57
C LEU A 207 -11.32 5.29 2.95
N HIS A 208 -11.12 5.03 1.68
CA HIS A 208 -11.99 4.19 0.89
C HIS A 208 -11.21 3.57 -0.26
N SER A 209 -11.46 2.30 -0.50
CA SER A 209 -11.08 1.60 -1.72
C SER A 209 -12.35 1.14 -2.42
N ASP A 210 -12.43 1.36 -3.73
CA ASP A 210 -13.38 0.65 -4.57
C ASP A 210 -12.65 -0.48 -5.33
N GLU A 211 -13.31 -1.10 -6.31
CA GLU A 211 -12.72 -2.21 -7.08
C GLU A 211 -11.41 -1.82 -7.78
N ARG A 212 -11.26 -0.55 -8.17
CA ARG A 212 -10.15 -0.09 -9.02
C ARG A 212 -9.25 0.96 -8.39
N PHE A 213 -9.82 1.80 -7.53
CA PHE A 213 -9.18 3.01 -7.01
C PHE A 213 -9.05 3.01 -5.48
N LEU A 214 -7.95 3.60 -5.02
CA LEU A 214 -7.66 3.99 -3.65
C LEU A 214 -7.97 5.48 -3.48
N LYS A 215 -8.58 5.85 -2.34
CA LYS A 215 -8.81 7.25 -1.95
C LYS A 215 -8.09 7.54 -0.65
N LEU A 216 -7.04 8.35 -0.76
CA LEU A 216 -6.10 8.70 0.30
C LEU A 216 -6.32 10.11 0.78
N PHE A 217 -6.17 10.32 2.09
CA PHE A 217 -6.35 11.63 2.71
C PHE A 217 -5.60 11.81 4.02
N ASP A 218 -5.41 13.09 4.36
CA ASP A 218 -5.08 13.50 5.71
C ASP A 218 -6.34 13.68 6.58
N ASN A 219 -6.46 12.87 7.64
CA ASN A 219 -7.55 13.01 8.62
C ASN A 219 -7.54 14.38 9.29
N ALA A 220 -6.39 14.98 9.57
CA ALA A 220 -6.30 16.28 10.20
C ALA A 220 -6.82 17.38 9.25
N PHE A 221 -6.50 17.29 7.95
CA PHE A 221 -7.08 18.15 6.92
C PHE A 221 -8.60 18.00 6.86
N VAL A 222 -9.13 16.77 6.90
CA VAL A 222 -10.57 16.48 6.87
C VAL A 222 -11.26 17.10 8.08
N GLU A 223 -10.74 16.86 9.28
CA GLU A 223 -11.31 17.40 10.52
C GLU A 223 -11.22 18.92 10.58
N HIS A 224 -10.08 19.50 10.20
CA HIS A 224 -9.90 20.95 10.14
C HIS A 224 -10.86 21.61 9.14
N HIS A 225 -11.00 21.05 7.93
CA HIS A 225 -11.94 21.56 6.95
C HIS A 225 -13.38 21.36 7.40
N ARG A 226 -13.71 20.24 8.04
CA ARG A 226 -15.04 19.96 8.59
C ARG A 226 -15.37 20.98 9.66
N TYR A 227 -14.43 21.27 10.55
CA TYR A 227 -14.54 22.33 11.56
C TYR A 227 -14.74 23.72 10.91
N LYS A 228 -13.91 24.11 9.93
CA LYS A 228 -14.07 25.39 9.22
C LYS A 228 -15.44 25.52 8.56
N LEU A 229 -15.90 24.49 7.85
CA LEU A 229 -17.20 24.51 7.19
C LEU A 229 -18.36 24.59 8.19
N HIS A 230 -18.30 23.86 9.31
CA HIS A 230 -19.30 23.99 10.37
C HIS A 230 -19.26 25.37 11.04
N ARG A 231 -18.08 25.95 11.26
CA ARG A 231 -17.94 27.31 11.82
C ARG A 231 -18.47 28.37 10.87
N ASP A 232 -18.18 28.27 9.58
CA ASP A 232 -18.64 29.23 8.58
C ASP A 232 -20.15 29.09 8.32
N ALA A 233 -20.70 27.87 8.38
CA ALA A 233 -22.15 27.65 8.39
C ALA A 233 -22.82 28.25 9.64
N ALA A 234 -22.19 28.12 10.82
CA ALA A 234 -22.66 28.74 12.05
C ALA A 234 -22.60 30.28 11.99
N LYS A 235 -21.56 30.85 11.37
CA LYS A 235 -21.44 32.31 11.14
C LYS A 235 -22.46 32.84 10.13
N LYS A 236 -22.76 32.08 9.06
CA LYS A 236 -23.82 32.40 8.09
C LYS A 236 -25.23 32.36 8.70
N ARG A 237 -25.40 31.71 9.85
CA ARG A 237 -26.65 31.72 10.62
C ARG A 237 -26.89 33.04 11.37
N TRP A 238 -25.86 33.91 11.46
CA TRP A 238 -25.91 35.22 12.13
C TRP A 238 -26.02 36.40 11.15
N PHE A 239 -25.77 36.19 9.85
CA PHE A 239 -25.89 37.22 8.81
C PHE A 239 -26.42 36.58 7.50
N SER A 240 -27.62 37.00 7.05
CA SER A 240 -28.16 36.74 5.70
C SER A 240 -27.24 37.34 4.62
N SER A 241 -27.01 36.81 3.40
CA SER A 241 -27.74 35.94 2.46
C SER A 241 -26.70 35.05 1.71
N PRO A 242 -27.05 33.87 1.13
CA PRO A 242 -26.05 32.95 0.62
C PRO A 242 -25.57 33.35 -0.79
N GLU A 243 -24.39 33.97 -0.90
CA GLU A 243 -23.59 33.76 -2.11
C GLU A 243 -23.16 32.28 -2.12
N LYS A 244 -23.75 31.50 -3.02
CA LYS A 244 -23.22 30.20 -3.44
C LYS A 244 -21.92 30.45 -4.19
N LYS A 245 -20.84 30.73 -3.45
CA LYS A 245 -19.49 30.56 -3.99
C LYS A 245 -19.31 29.08 -4.25
N ASN A 246 -19.55 28.69 -5.50
CA ASN A 246 -19.04 27.46 -6.05
C ASN A 246 -17.52 27.54 -5.88
N PHE A 247 -16.99 26.96 -4.80
CA PHE A 247 -15.58 26.59 -4.74
C PHE A 247 -15.40 25.54 -5.84
N SER A 248 -15.15 25.99 -7.06
CA SER A 248 -14.42 25.20 -8.03
C SER A 248 -13.01 25.07 -7.44
N LEU A 249 -12.85 24.12 -6.53
CA LEU A 249 -11.56 23.49 -6.27
C LEU A 249 -11.19 22.71 -7.53
N GLN A 250 -10.93 23.46 -8.60
CA GLN A 250 -10.22 23.00 -9.77
C GLN A 250 -8.78 22.96 -9.27
N CYS A 251 -8.42 21.85 -8.63
CA CYS A 251 -7.04 21.64 -8.31
C CYS A 251 -6.30 21.58 -9.64
N ARG A 252 -5.63 22.68 -10.00
CA ARG A 252 -4.52 22.66 -10.94
C ARG A 252 -3.40 21.90 -10.24
N HIS A 253 -3.59 20.58 -10.10
CA HIS A 253 -2.53 19.75 -9.59
C HIS A 253 -1.49 19.62 -10.69
N PRO A 254 -0.27 19.99 -10.38
CA PRO A 254 0.78 19.99 -11.36
C PRO A 254 1.35 18.58 -11.62
N GLY A 255 1.74 18.34 -12.88
CA GLY A 255 2.09 17.04 -13.49
C GLY A 255 3.12 16.15 -12.78
N TRP A 256 3.76 16.61 -11.71
CA TRP A 256 4.87 15.92 -11.04
C TRP A 256 4.48 14.94 -9.93
N ILE A 257 3.24 15.03 -9.39
CA ILE A 257 2.73 14.14 -8.33
C ILE A 257 2.20 12.81 -8.92
N PHE A 258 2.02 12.77 -10.24
CA PHE A 258 1.38 11.65 -10.91
C PHE A 258 2.37 10.50 -11.15
N GLY A 259 1.86 9.27 -11.02
CA GLY A 259 2.68 8.06 -11.16
C GLY A 259 3.48 7.73 -9.89
N SER A 260 3.27 8.47 -8.81
CA SER A 260 3.98 8.25 -7.54
C SER A 260 3.48 6.96 -6.86
N PRO A 261 4.36 6.06 -6.40
CA PRO A 261 3.94 4.88 -5.67
C PRO A 261 3.34 5.20 -4.31
N CYS A 262 2.34 4.42 -3.93
CA CYS A 262 1.71 4.41 -2.61
C CYS A 262 2.15 3.15 -1.86
N PHE A 263 2.66 3.30 -0.65
CA PHE A 263 3.15 2.21 0.18
C PHE A 263 2.48 2.15 1.54
N ASP A 264 2.27 0.97 2.10
CA ASP A 264 1.85 0.85 3.49
C ASP A 264 3.00 1.12 4.49
N ASP A 265 2.73 0.96 5.78
CA ASP A 265 3.71 1.13 6.86
C ASP A 265 4.80 0.04 6.88
N PHE A 266 4.66 -1.01 6.08
CA PHE A 266 5.68 -2.01 5.88
C PHE A 266 6.43 -1.84 4.56
N TRP A 267 6.18 -0.76 3.82
CA TRP A 267 6.71 -0.48 2.48
C TRP A 267 6.32 -1.51 1.43
N ASN A 268 5.16 -2.15 1.58
CA ASN A 268 4.54 -2.90 0.49
C ASN A 268 3.92 -1.89 -0.49
N LEU A 269 4.07 -2.09 -1.79
CA LEU A 269 3.41 -1.28 -2.81
C LEU A 269 1.92 -1.65 -2.85
N THR A 270 1.06 -0.64 -2.69
CA THR A 270 -0.40 -0.80 -2.54
C THR A 270 -1.16 -0.16 -3.69
N GLY A 271 -0.56 0.83 -4.34
CA GLY A 271 -1.11 1.46 -5.52
C GLY A 271 -0.21 2.52 -6.12
N ILE A 272 -0.75 3.22 -7.12
CA ILE A 272 -0.09 4.35 -7.79
C ILE A 272 -0.98 5.57 -7.66
N HIS A 273 -0.47 6.63 -7.05
CA HIS A 273 -1.12 7.92 -6.98
C HIS A 273 -1.24 8.52 -8.39
N LEU A 274 -2.47 8.84 -8.77
CA LEU A 274 -2.75 9.55 -10.01
C LEU A 274 -2.91 11.03 -9.68
N ARG A 275 -4.05 11.41 -9.14
CA ARG A 275 -4.50 12.80 -9.13
C ARG A 275 -5.19 13.12 -7.83
N ALA A 276 -5.29 14.40 -7.50
CA ALA A 276 -6.24 14.80 -6.49
C ALA A 276 -7.62 15.12 -7.09
N VAL A 277 -8.67 14.52 -6.54
CA VAL A 277 -10.07 14.66 -6.96
C VAL A 277 -10.94 15.25 -5.86
N PRO A 278 -11.92 16.09 -6.19
CA PRO A 278 -12.96 16.44 -5.23
C PRO A 278 -13.78 15.19 -4.86
N PHE A 279 -13.82 14.85 -3.59
CA PHE A 279 -14.61 13.75 -3.04
C PHE A 279 -15.81 14.27 -2.24
N GLN A 280 -16.94 13.58 -2.39
CA GLN A 280 -18.16 13.78 -1.62
C GLN A 280 -18.53 12.47 -0.95
N VAL A 281 -18.85 12.53 0.35
CA VAL A 281 -19.33 11.35 1.09
C VAL A 281 -20.73 10.99 0.58
N LYS A 282 -20.85 9.84 -0.10
CA LYS A 282 -22.03 9.38 -0.87
C LYS A 282 -23.39 9.38 -0.15
N LYS A 283 -23.46 9.58 1.18
CA LYS A 283 -24.70 9.42 1.97
C LYS A 283 -25.50 10.70 2.29
N LYS A 284 -25.06 11.91 1.88
CA LYS A 284 -25.88 13.14 2.06
C LYS A 284 -25.67 14.15 0.92
N PRO A 285 -26.74 14.75 0.35
CA PRO A 285 -26.62 15.81 -0.67
C PRO A 285 -25.90 17.08 -0.17
N ASP A 286 -25.97 17.35 1.14
CA ASP A 286 -25.23 18.40 1.84
C ASP A 286 -23.90 17.92 2.46
N ALA A 287 -23.36 16.79 1.99
CA ALA A 287 -22.13 16.23 2.54
C ALA A 287 -20.91 17.11 2.26
N PHE A 288 -20.04 17.16 3.27
CA PHE A 288 -18.70 17.72 3.24
C PHE A 288 -17.92 17.32 1.97
N LYS A 289 -17.43 18.31 1.22
CA LYS A 289 -16.61 18.15 0.01
C LYS A 289 -15.16 18.50 0.32
N TYR A 290 -14.23 17.62 -0.05
CA TYR A 290 -12.80 17.77 0.21
C TYR A 290 -11.98 17.11 -0.90
N ILE A 291 -10.68 17.39 -0.99
CA ILE A 291 -9.82 16.93 -2.10
C ILE A 291 -9.11 15.64 -1.70
N ALA A 292 -9.48 14.52 -2.30
CA ALA A 292 -8.83 13.22 -2.16
C ALA A 292 -7.61 13.15 -3.03
N ASN A 293 -6.57 12.49 -2.55
CA ASN A 293 -5.63 11.86 -3.43
C ASN A 293 -6.25 10.55 -3.93
N GLU A 294 -6.36 10.37 -5.24
CA GLU A 294 -6.89 9.16 -5.87
C GLU A 294 -5.74 8.41 -6.56
N GLY A 295 -5.66 7.11 -6.31
CA GLY A 295 -4.68 6.24 -6.94
C GLY A 295 -5.31 4.96 -7.46
N VAL A 296 -4.63 4.27 -8.36
CA VAL A 296 -5.05 2.94 -8.84
C VAL A 296 -4.50 1.88 -7.90
N LYS A 297 -5.35 0.92 -7.54
CA LYS A 297 -4.94 -0.25 -6.74
C LYS A 297 -3.87 -1.04 -7.48
N ILE A 298 -2.85 -1.50 -6.77
CA ILE A 298 -1.81 -2.32 -7.39
C ILE A 298 -2.37 -3.63 -7.95
N ASP A 299 -3.45 -4.17 -7.37
CA ASP A 299 -4.17 -5.34 -7.87
C ASP A 299 -4.63 -5.20 -9.30
N VAL A 300 -5.16 -4.04 -9.66
CA VAL A 300 -5.63 -3.77 -11.02
C VAL A 300 -4.47 -3.87 -11.99
N VAL A 301 -3.30 -3.36 -11.60
CA VAL A 301 -2.08 -3.42 -12.40
C VAL A 301 -1.60 -4.86 -12.56
N ILE A 302 -1.63 -5.63 -11.46
CA ILE A 302 -1.23 -7.04 -11.43
C ILE A 302 -2.15 -7.87 -12.33
N GLU A 303 -3.46 -7.79 -12.12
CA GLU A 303 -4.45 -8.53 -12.90
C GLU A 303 -4.38 -8.18 -14.38
N TRP A 304 -4.22 -6.90 -14.70
CA TRP A 304 -4.00 -6.44 -16.06
C TRP A 304 -2.76 -7.08 -16.68
N ALA A 305 -1.61 -6.99 -16.02
CA ALA A 305 -0.37 -7.54 -16.55
C ALA A 305 -0.42 -9.08 -16.67
N LYS A 306 -1.14 -9.79 -15.78
CA LYS A 306 -1.38 -11.25 -15.90
C LYS A 306 -2.22 -11.58 -17.13
N ASN A 307 -3.28 -10.81 -17.35
CA ASN A 307 -4.16 -11.01 -18.50
C ASN A 307 -3.41 -10.76 -19.82
N GLU A 308 -2.49 -9.81 -19.86
CA GLU A 308 -1.66 -9.56 -21.05
C GLU A 308 -0.65 -10.68 -21.31
N LEU A 309 -0.02 -11.24 -20.26
CA LEU A 309 0.81 -12.45 -20.37
C LEU A 309 0.07 -13.64 -20.97
N GLY A 310 -1.20 -13.82 -20.58
CA GLY A 310 -2.03 -14.92 -21.06
C GLY A 310 -2.49 -14.78 -22.52
N LYS A 311 -2.54 -13.55 -23.04
CA LYS A 311 -3.09 -13.23 -24.37
C LYS A 311 -2.02 -13.07 -25.45
N ASN A 312 -0.86 -12.52 -25.09
CA ASN A 312 0.12 -12.07 -26.07
C ASN A 312 1.46 -12.80 -25.91
N ALA A 313 1.81 -13.63 -26.88
CA ALA A 313 3.14 -14.25 -26.96
C ALA A 313 4.25 -13.29 -27.42
N SER A 314 3.90 -12.06 -27.81
CA SER A 314 4.83 -11.04 -28.34
C SER A 314 5.49 -10.18 -27.27
N TYR A 315 4.93 -10.13 -26.07
CA TYR A 315 5.57 -9.46 -24.93
C TYR A 315 6.52 -10.42 -24.25
N ASP A 316 7.66 -9.92 -23.80
CA ASP A 316 8.65 -10.75 -23.11
C ASP A 316 8.03 -11.32 -21.82
N ARG A 317 7.77 -12.63 -21.83
CA ARG A 317 7.14 -13.34 -20.72
C ARG A 317 7.99 -13.26 -19.46
N GLU A 318 9.30 -13.08 -19.60
CA GLU A 318 10.21 -12.93 -18.48
C GLU A 318 9.97 -11.60 -17.75
N GLU A 319 9.89 -10.47 -18.48
CA GLU A 319 9.76 -9.14 -17.87
C GLU A 319 8.42 -8.93 -17.14
N LEU A 320 7.32 -9.45 -17.69
CA LEU A 320 6.00 -9.41 -17.05
C LEU A 320 5.82 -10.54 -16.02
N GLY A 321 6.45 -11.70 -16.19
CA GLY A 321 6.39 -12.80 -15.22
C GLY A 321 6.97 -12.43 -13.85
N GLU A 322 8.00 -11.57 -13.85
CA GLU A 322 8.65 -11.08 -12.63
C GLU A 322 7.78 -10.18 -11.75
N LEU A 323 6.86 -9.43 -12.34
CA LEU A 323 5.85 -8.63 -11.63
C LEU A 323 4.99 -9.49 -10.68
N PHE A 324 4.92 -10.81 -10.92
CA PHE A 324 4.06 -11.74 -10.20
C PHE A 324 4.77 -12.56 -9.12
N GLY A 325 6.04 -12.27 -8.84
CA GLY A 325 6.78 -12.95 -7.78
C GLY A 325 6.85 -14.46 -8.02
N GLY A 326 7.42 -14.88 -9.14
CA GLY A 326 7.99 -16.22 -9.33
C GLY A 326 7.09 -17.45 -9.22
N ASN A 327 5.81 -17.33 -8.88
CA ASN A 327 4.86 -18.44 -8.88
C ASN A 327 3.75 -18.17 -9.90
N LEU A 328 3.99 -18.67 -11.12
CA LEU A 328 2.96 -19.17 -12.02
C LEU A 328 2.82 -20.68 -11.81
#